data_AF-A0A4P8TFM0-F1
#
_entry.id   AF-A0A4P8TFM0-F1
#
_cell.length_a   1.000
_cell.length_b   1.000
_cell.length_c   1.000
_cell.angle_alpha   90.00
_cell.angle_beta   90.00
_cell.angle_gamma   90.00
#
_symmetry.space_group_name_H-M   'P 1'
#
loop_
_entity.id
_entity.type
_entity.pdbx_description
1 polymer ?
#
loop_
_entity_poly.entity_id
_entity_poly.type
_entity_poly.pdbx_seq_one_letter_code
_entity_poly.pdbx_strand_id
1 'polypeptide(L)'
;MAHPHVPAPSSPLRRRTLLAGSALTLAGTTAATLPAQRAFAEDAGLDPTGTTLAERAVPEAGPEGSYRRLTAGDPSPFLVREDALENPPRKARTDTRVPLAALVQFTDQHLLDAQSPMRFEYLHDVTGSAFRPQESLTTQGSVSLVERVNALGKGPHTRRPLDCVVTTGDNTDNHETVELDWFLAVMDGGEITASTGADGTWEGVQTSGDRNYWNPAGGVDDRYEQAGFAPIPDLLDRATASHRSPGLDVPWFSVFGNHDDSVSGTLPSDWGFLTEIYTGSWKFTGFTSDAANRQLESRVRTAATSSIEGTRTPEITTSADPRHDHEVTPDERRAPFTIEEYLRAHLDSAPRAGAPGHGYTEQNVAERTGYYTFGIAEGVVGIALDSTNRAGFTEGSLGHAQYRWLERVLTEGSSRSYDALGRLVTRRAEDTYFLVFSHHTPGTMNNLLLAPGEPELRHAGWDVANLLGRFPNVLAWVNGHTHTNAVELRGHDVPERRYWTINTASHVDFPQQARVIEVVDNRDGTLSLLSTIIESAAPYQGDSLATLYRELSFNDIHADPSQEGEAQDRNVELLLTAPGR
;
A
#
# COMPACT_ATOMS: atom_id res chain seq x y z
N MET A 1 -49.66 36.79 44.53
CA MET A 1 -50.50 35.76 43.86
C MET A 1 -49.57 34.77 43.19
N ALA A 2 -50.02 33.52 43.14
CA ALA A 2 -49.29 32.27 42.94
C ALA A 2 -48.28 32.18 41.78
N HIS A 3 -47.25 31.34 42.02
CA HIS A 3 -46.30 30.76 41.06
C HIS A 3 -46.99 29.93 39.94
N PRO A 4 -46.24 29.57 38.87
CA PRO A 4 -45.54 28.29 38.92
C PRO A 4 -44.07 28.35 38.50
N HIS A 5 -43.26 27.55 39.19
CA HIS A 5 -41.89 27.19 38.87
C HIS A 5 -41.85 26.15 37.73
N VAL A 6 -40.98 26.34 36.73
CA VAL A 6 -40.44 25.30 35.83
C VAL A 6 -38.96 25.64 35.56
N PRO A 7 -38.03 24.65 35.56
CA PRO A 7 -36.61 24.89 35.79
C PRO A 7 -35.80 25.18 34.52
N ALA A 8 -34.61 25.76 34.73
CA ALA A 8 -33.63 26.12 33.71
C ALA A 8 -32.98 24.90 33.04
N PRO A 9 -32.67 24.95 31.73
CA PRO A 9 -31.82 23.97 31.08
C PRO A 9 -30.33 24.24 31.37
N SER A 10 -29.64 23.16 31.69
CA SER A 10 -28.21 23.04 31.97
C SER A 10 -27.32 23.39 30.76
N SER A 11 -26.20 24.04 31.06
CA SER A 11 -25.04 24.30 30.20
C SER A 11 -24.28 22.99 29.84
N PRO A 12 -23.24 23.03 28.98
CA PRO A 12 -23.06 22.10 27.87
C PRO A 12 -22.27 20.83 28.24
N LEU A 13 -22.60 19.73 27.55
CA LEU A 13 -21.89 18.46 27.57
C LEU A 13 -20.45 18.63 27.05
N ARG A 14 -19.48 18.49 27.96
CA ARG A 14 -18.08 18.23 27.63
C ARG A 14 -17.95 16.76 27.21
N ARG A 15 -17.44 16.52 26.01
CA ARG A 15 -16.89 15.23 25.59
C ARG A 15 -15.66 14.91 26.44
N ARG A 16 -15.66 13.77 27.12
CA ARG A 16 -14.45 13.05 27.54
C ARG A 16 -14.69 11.56 27.44
N THR A 17 -13.96 10.99 26.50
CA THR A 17 -13.60 9.59 26.30
C THR A 17 -12.82 9.06 27.51
N LEU A 18 -13.12 7.83 27.93
CA LEU A 18 -12.19 6.71 28.28
C LEU A 18 -12.69 5.81 29.43
N LEU A 19 -12.54 4.51 29.15
CA LEU A 19 -12.29 3.35 30.04
C LEU A 19 -13.42 2.80 30.90
N ALA A 20 -13.84 1.57 30.58
CA ALA A 20 -13.59 0.38 31.41
C ALA A 20 -14.48 -0.79 30.92
N GLY A 21 -13.87 -1.78 30.27
CA GLY A 21 -14.51 -3.06 29.95
C GLY A 21 -13.73 -4.19 30.59
N SER A 22 -14.16 -4.58 31.77
CA SER A 22 -13.52 -5.53 32.68
C SER A 22 -13.35 -6.93 32.09
N ALA A 23 -12.16 -7.49 32.30
CA ALA A 23 -11.85 -8.90 32.14
C ALA A 23 -12.75 -9.78 33.04
N LEU A 24 -13.29 -10.86 32.46
CA LEU A 24 -13.81 -11.99 33.21
C LEU A 24 -13.32 -13.28 32.56
N THR A 25 -12.30 -13.84 33.19
CA THR A 25 -11.74 -15.18 32.97
C THR A 25 -12.78 -16.26 33.28
N LEU A 26 -13.06 -17.12 32.30
CA LEU A 26 -13.62 -18.45 32.53
C LEU A 26 -12.85 -19.47 31.71
N ALA A 27 -11.92 -20.15 32.37
CA ALA A 27 -11.37 -21.41 31.90
C ALA A 27 -12.47 -22.48 31.96
N GLY A 28 -12.70 -23.17 30.84
CA GLY A 28 -13.68 -24.25 30.77
C GLY A 28 -13.80 -24.79 29.35
N THR A 29 -13.13 -25.89 29.09
CA THR A 29 -13.22 -26.70 27.87
C THR A 29 -14.66 -27.10 27.55
N THR A 30 -15.19 -26.58 26.44
CA THR A 30 -16.19 -27.27 25.62
C THR A 30 -15.92 -26.93 24.17
N ALA A 31 -15.60 -27.95 23.37
CA ALA A 31 -15.59 -27.91 21.92
C ALA A 31 -16.94 -27.37 21.42
N ALA A 32 -16.99 -26.07 21.11
CA ALA A 32 -18.05 -25.47 20.35
C ALA A 32 -17.64 -25.58 18.87
N THR A 33 -18.37 -26.41 18.16
CA THR A 33 -18.28 -26.64 16.71
C THR A 33 -18.19 -25.32 15.94
N LEU A 34 -17.02 -25.00 15.39
CA LEU A 34 -16.82 -23.98 14.36
C LEU A 34 -17.39 -24.52 13.04
N PRO A 35 -18.51 -24.00 12.49
CA PRO A 35 -18.90 -24.32 11.14
C PRO A 35 -18.23 -23.31 10.20
N ALA A 36 -16.92 -23.44 9.96
CA ALA A 36 -16.20 -22.71 8.89
C ALA A 36 -14.77 -23.22 8.58
N GLN A 37 -14.28 -24.30 9.18
CA GLN A 37 -12.94 -24.86 8.88
C GLN A 37 -12.93 -25.83 7.67
N ARG A 38 -13.94 -25.77 6.79
CA ARG A 38 -14.02 -26.63 5.59
C ARG A 38 -13.95 -25.80 4.31
N ALA A 39 -12.74 -25.54 3.82
CA ALA A 39 -12.51 -25.19 2.40
C ALA A 39 -11.05 -25.35 1.95
N PHE A 40 -10.18 -25.99 2.72
CA PHE A 40 -8.74 -26.03 2.38
C PHE A 40 -8.34 -27.09 1.34
N ALA A 41 -9.31 -27.74 0.68
CA ALA A 41 -9.04 -28.84 -0.25
C ALA A 41 -10.14 -29.08 -1.31
N GLU A 42 -10.86 -28.04 -1.77
CA GLU A 42 -11.91 -28.24 -2.79
C GLU A 42 -11.45 -28.00 -4.22
N ASP A 43 -10.26 -27.43 -4.40
CA ASP A 43 -9.71 -27.08 -5.70
C ASP A 43 -8.77 -28.15 -6.24
N ALA A 44 -9.16 -28.78 -7.35
CA ALA A 44 -8.31 -29.74 -8.05
C ALA A 44 -7.04 -29.03 -8.53
N GLY A 45 -5.90 -29.30 -7.88
CA GLY A 45 -4.59 -28.76 -8.26
C GLY A 45 -4.08 -27.59 -7.43
N LEU A 46 -4.69 -27.28 -6.28
CA LEU A 46 -4.13 -26.33 -5.32
C LEU A 46 -2.67 -26.68 -4.98
N ASP A 47 -1.78 -25.69 -5.12
CA ASP A 47 -0.40 -25.75 -4.67
C ASP A 47 -0.15 -24.61 -3.68
N PRO A 48 -0.14 -24.88 -2.36
CA PRO A 48 0.01 -23.84 -1.35
C PRO A 48 1.48 -23.41 -1.18
N THR A 49 2.43 -24.07 -1.86
CA THR A 49 3.86 -23.83 -1.69
C THR A 49 4.20 -22.38 -1.97
N GLY A 50 4.94 -21.75 -1.07
CA GLY A 50 5.29 -20.34 -1.24
C GLY A 50 4.15 -19.36 -0.91
N THR A 51 3.08 -19.79 -0.24
CA THR A 51 1.98 -18.92 0.15
C THR A 51 1.66 -19.08 1.63
N THR A 52 0.87 -18.15 2.16
CA THR A 52 0.34 -18.27 3.53
C THR A 52 -0.67 -19.41 3.69
N LEU A 53 -1.04 -20.09 2.59
CA LEU A 53 -1.80 -21.34 2.66
C LEU A 53 -0.95 -22.53 3.12
N ALA A 54 0.38 -22.45 3.05
CA ALA A 54 1.27 -23.51 3.55
C ALA A 54 1.79 -23.20 4.95
N GLU A 55 2.21 -21.96 5.18
CA GLU A 55 2.77 -21.47 6.44
C GLU A 55 2.84 -19.95 6.36
N ARG A 56 2.84 -19.28 7.52
CA ARG A 56 2.92 -17.81 7.60
C ARG A 56 3.88 -17.39 8.71
N ALA A 57 4.33 -16.14 8.68
CA ALA A 57 5.06 -15.60 9.82
C ALA A 57 4.16 -15.53 11.06
N VAL A 58 4.64 -16.08 12.17
CA VAL A 58 4.07 -15.85 13.50
C VAL A 58 5.20 -15.51 14.47
N PRO A 59 4.96 -14.66 15.47
CA PRO A 59 5.95 -14.42 16.50
C PRO A 59 6.16 -15.66 17.38
N GLU A 60 7.39 -15.85 17.86
CA GLU A 60 7.69 -16.81 18.92
C GLU A 60 6.84 -16.53 20.18
N ALA A 61 6.61 -17.57 20.98
CA ALA A 61 5.89 -17.43 22.23
C ALA A 61 6.65 -16.50 23.20
N GLY A 62 5.96 -15.50 23.73
CA GLY A 62 6.55 -14.52 24.65
C GLY A 62 5.52 -13.48 25.08
N PRO A 63 5.85 -12.63 26.06
CA PRO A 63 5.00 -11.52 26.45
C PRO A 63 4.70 -10.58 25.27
N GLU A 64 3.45 -10.13 25.17
CA GLU A 64 3.11 -9.02 24.27
C GLU A 64 3.94 -7.78 24.62
N GLY A 65 4.36 -7.02 23.59
CA GLY A 65 5.20 -5.85 23.76
C GLY A 65 6.67 -6.13 24.06
N SER A 66 7.12 -7.39 24.00
CA SER A 66 8.55 -7.74 23.98
C SER A 66 9.03 -8.03 22.57
N TYR A 67 10.33 -7.80 22.31
CA TYR A 67 10.96 -8.25 21.08
C TYR A 67 10.82 -9.76 20.92
N ARG A 68 10.28 -10.19 19.78
CA ARG A 68 10.06 -11.61 19.45
C ARG A 68 10.50 -11.88 18.04
N ARG A 69 11.23 -12.99 17.86
CA ARG A 69 11.60 -13.46 16.54
C ARG A 69 10.36 -13.95 15.80
N LEU A 70 10.40 -13.89 14.48
CA LEU A 70 9.40 -14.53 13.65
C LEU A 70 9.76 -16.01 13.46
N THR A 71 8.76 -16.87 13.29
CA THR A 71 8.93 -18.29 12.98
C THR A 71 7.84 -18.74 12.02
N ALA A 72 8.01 -19.95 11.46
CA ALA A 72 6.97 -20.58 10.66
C ALA A 72 5.79 -20.96 11.56
N GLY A 73 4.60 -20.43 11.24
CA GLY A 73 3.35 -20.74 11.92
C GLY A 73 2.38 -21.52 11.06
N ASP A 74 1.25 -21.89 11.67
CA ASP A 74 0.16 -22.59 10.99
C ASP A 74 -0.38 -21.78 9.79
N PRO A 75 -0.85 -22.48 8.73
CA PRO A 75 -1.50 -21.85 7.58
C PRO A 75 -2.59 -20.85 7.93
N SER A 76 -2.68 -19.76 7.16
CA SER A 76 -3.82 -18.86 7.16
C SER A 76 -5.04 -19.54 6.50
N PRO A 77 -6.24 -19.47 7.11
CA PRO A 77 -7.44 -20.12 6.58
C PRO A 77 -7.84 -19.53 5.22
N PHE A 78 -8.38 -20.36 4.32
CA PHE A 78 -9.00 -19.92 3.07
C PHE A 78 -10.52 -19.85 3.25
N LEU A 79 -11.10 -18.67 3.05
CA LEU A 79 -12.53 -18.42 3.25
C LEU A 79 -13.25 -18.24 1.91
N VAL A 80 -14.54 -18.56 1.85
CA VAL A 80 -15.39 -18.30 0.68
C VAL A 80 -16.39 -17.22 1.03
N ARG A 81 -16.45 -16.17 0.21
CA ARG A 81 -17.37 -15.05 0.34
C ARG A 81 -18.43 -15.07 -0.74
N GLU A 82 -19.63 -15.47 -0.33
CA GLU A 82 -20.81 -15.65 -1.19
C GLU A 82 -21.74 -14.42 -1.16
N ASP A 83 -21.44 -13.40 -0.36
CA ASP A 83 -22.35 -12.28 -0.07
C ASP A 83 -22.60 -11.34 -1.26
N ALA A 84 -21.78 -11.43 -2.31
CA ALA A 84 -22.07 -10.78 -3.58
C ALA A 84 -23.21 -11.45 -4.36
N LEU A 85 -23.55 -12.70 -4.06
CA LEU A 85 -24.55 -13.47 -4.80
C LEU A 85 -25.95 -13.34 -4.20
N GLU A 86 -26.98 -13.52 -5.04
CA GLU A 86 -28.36 -13.70 -4.57
C GLU A 86 -28.64 -15.13 -4.14
N ASN A 87 -28.02 -16.09 -4.82
CA ASN A 87 -28.22 -17.51 -4.62
C ASN A 87 -26.88 -18.18 -4.29
N PRO A 88 -26.85 -19.21 -3.42
CA PRO A 88 -25.62 -19.94 -3.14
C PRO A 88 -24.99 -20.51 -4.42
N PRO A 89 -23.65 -20.47 -4.54
CA PRO A 89 -22.94 -21.00 -5.70
C PRO A 89 -23.06 -22.53 -5.78
N ARG A 90 -22.82 -23.11 -6.96
CA ARG A 90 -22.78 -24.58 -7.05
C ARG A 90 -21.51 -25.09 -6.39
N LYS A 91 -21.62 -26.16 -5.59
CA LYS A 91 -20.45 -26.80 -4.97
C LYS A 91 -19.46 -27.34 -6.01
N ALA A 92 -19.98 -27.90 -7.11
CA ALA A 92 -19.15 -28.43 -8.19
C ALA A 92 -18.37 -27.36 -8.98
N ARG A 93 -18.48 -26.06 -8.63
CA ARG A 93 -17.75 -24.99 -9.33
C ARG A 93 -16.24 -25.18 -9.28
N THR A 94 -15.72 -25.72 -8.18
CA THR A 94 -14.29 -25.94 -7.99
C THR A 94 -13.75 -27.01 -8.95
N ASP A 95 -14.62 -27.89 -9.46
CA ASP A 95 -14.30 -28.90 -10.48
C ASP A 95 -14.46 -28.38 -11.92
N THR A 96 -15.25 -27.32 -12.14
CA THR A 96 -15.62 -26.84 -13.49
C THR A 96 -15.02 -25.52 -13.90
N ARG A 97 -14.46 -24.77 -12.94
CA ARG A 97 -13.96 -23.42 -13.19
C ARG A 97 -12.82 -23.39 -14.21
N VAL A 98 -12.78 -22.32 -14.99
CA VAL A 98 -11.78 -22.07 -16.04
C VAL A 98 -10.98 -20.82 -15.67
N PRO A 99 -9.65 -20.90 -15.58
CA PRO A 99 -8.83 -19.74 -15.25
C PRO A 99 -8.72 -18.76 -16.43
N LEU A 100 -9.02 -17.50 -16.15
CA LEU A 100 -9.01 -16.40 -17.11
C LEU A 100 -7.73 -15.56 -17.01
N ALA A 101 -7.31 -15.24 -15.78
CA ALA A 101 -6.11 -14.46 -15.49
C ALA A 101 -5.51 -14.84 -14.13
N ALA A 102 -4.22 -14.61 -13.94
CA ALA A 102 -3.51 -14.71 -12.66
C ALA A 102 -2.47 -13.61 -12.56
N LEU A 103 -2.53 -12.77 -11.52
CA LEU A 103 -1.58 -11.67 -11.31
C LEU A 103 -1.14 -11.57 -9.86
N VAL A 104 -0.05 -10.84 -9.60
CA VAL A 104 0.38 -10.47 -8.25
C VAL A 104 0.26 -8.96 -8.07
N GLN A 105 -0.28 -8.53 -6.94
CA GLN A 105 -0.26 -7.13 -6.52
C GLN A 105 0.92 -6.88 -5.60
N PHE A 106 1.74 -5.88 -5.94
CA PHE A 106 2.63 -5.18 -5.01
C PHE A 106 2.06 -3.81 -4.66
N THR A 107 2.40 -3.27 -3.50
CA THR A 107 1.94 -1.94 -3.08
C THR A 107 2.80 -1.36 -1.98
N ASP A 108 2.90 -0.03 -1.92
CA ASP A 108 3.50 0.69 -0.79
C ASP A 108 4.86 0.05 -0.46
N GLN A 109 5.72 -0.02 -1.49
CA GLN A 109 7.06 -0.59 -1.34
C GLN A 109 7.96 0.35 -0.56
N HIS A 110 7.78 1.66 -0.74
CA HIS A 110 8.61 2.70 -0.14
C HIS A 110 10.08 2.36 -0.28
N LEU A 111 10.57 2.18 -1.51
CA LEU A 111 12.01 2.17 -1.74
C LEU A 111 12.52 3.54 -1.31
N LEU A 112 13.34 3.56 -0.26
CA LEU A 112 13.57 4.78 0.51
C LEU A 112 15.06 5.02 0.76
N ASP A 113 15.48 6.28 0.64
CA ASP A 113 16.78 6.74 1.11
C ASP A 113 16.69 7.17 2.59
N ALA A 114 17.02 6.25 3.50
CA ALA A 114 17.03 6.53 4.94
C ALA A 114 18.09 7.57 5.36
N GLN A 115 19.02 7.90 4.46
CA GLN A 115 20.08 8.88 4.69
C GLN A 115 19.70 10.27 4.18
N SER A 116 18.58 10.39 3.44
CA SER A 116 18.18 11.65 2.83
C SER A 116 18.01 12.76 3.88
N PRO A 117 18.52 13.99 3.62
CA PRO A 117 18.28 15.13 4.48
C PRO A 117 16.80 15.56 4.51
N MET A 118 16.01 15.19 3.49
CA MET A 118 14.58 15.48 3.39
C MET A 118 13.74 14.37 4.02
N ARG A 119 14.12 13.93 5.21
CA ARG A 119 13.32 12.96 5.98
C ARG A 119 12.77 13.65 7.22
N PHE A 120 11.66 13.13 7.73
CA PHE A 120 10.93 13.72 8.84
C PHE A 120 10.97 12.86 10.10
N GLU A 121 12.04 12.11 10.32
CA GLU A 121 12.12 11.08 11.37
C GLU A 121 11.82 11.64 12.78
N TYR A 122 12.17 12.90 13.01
CA TYR A 122 11.90 13.63 14.26
C TYR A 122 10.40 13.76 14.59
N LEU A 123 9.50 13.40 13.66
CA LEU A 123 8.05 13.34 13.86
C LEU A 123 7.52 11.93 14.19
N HIS A 124 8.35 10.90 14.39
CA HIS A 124 7.85 9.53 14.58
C HIS A 124 6.93 9.35 15.81
N ASP A 125 7.03 10.22 16.83
CA ASP A 125 6.13 10.20 18.00
C ASP A 125 4.76 10.83 17.70
N VAL A 126 4.66 11.52 16.57
CA VAL A 126 3.42 12.06 16.01
C VAL A 126 2.81 11.07 15.02
N THR A 127 3.63 10.55 14.11
CA THR A 127 3.23 9.60 13.06
C THR A 127 4.29 8.51 12.95
N GLY A 128 3.96 7.28 13.32
CA GLY A 128 4.92 6.17 13.36
C GLY A 128 5.63 5.93 12.03
N SER A 129 4.96 6.22 10.92
CA SER A 129 5.51 6.10 9.56
C SER A 129 6.69 7.03 9.24
N ALA A 130 7.01 8.01 10.10
CA ALA A 130 8.14 8.90 9.86
C ALA A 130 9.51 8.25 10.10
N PHE A 131 9.57 7.17 10.87
CA PHE A 131 10.80 6.39 11.07
C PHE A 131 10.46 4.96 11.48
N ARG A 132 11.12 3.99 10.84
CA ARG A 132 11.04 2.58 11.21
C ARG A 132 12.45 1.99 11.31
N PRO A 133 12.72 1.09 12.26
CA PRO A 133 14.06 0.55 12.47
C PRO A 133 14.62 -0.21 11.25
N GLN A 134 13.74 -0.72 10.38
CA GLN A 134 14.08 -1.53 9.21
C GLN A 134 14.27 -0.76 7.89
N GLU A 135 14.08 0.57 7.88
CA GLU A 135 14.03 1.38 6.65
C GLU A 135 15.28 1.29 5.76
N SER A 136 16.45 1.04 6.37
CA SER A 136 17.70 0.79 5.64
C SER A 136 17.70 -0.50 4.80
N LEU A 137 16.70 -1.37 4.96
CA LEU A 137 16.65 -2.71 4.36
C LEU A 137 15.56 -2.90 3.29
N THR A 138 14.91 -1.81 2.83
CA THR A 138 13.77 -1.86 1.90
C THR A 138 14.11 -2.51 0.56
N THR A 139 15.31 -2.27 0.03
CA THR A 139 15.77 -2.89 -1.22
C THR A 139 15.89 -4.41 -1.07
N GLN A 140 16.50 -4.90 0.02
CA GLN A 140 16.67 -6.33 0.27
C GLN A 140 15.33 -7.03 0.54
N GLY A 141 14.44 -6.37 1.27
CA GLY A 141 13.07 -6.84 1.49
C GLY A 141 12.31 -7.02 0.17
N SER A 142 12.37 -5.98 -0.69
CA SER A 142 11.70 -5.97 -2.00
C SER A 142 12.28 -7.01 -2.96
N VAL A 143 13.61 -7.16 -3.01
CA VAL A 143 14.27 -8.22 -3.81
C VAL A 143 13.76 -9.60 -3.41
N SER A 144 13.63 -9.88 -2.11
CA SER A 144 13.18 -11.18 -1.66
C SER A 144 11.68 -11.43 -1.94
N LEU A 145 10.89 -10.37 -2.09
CA LEU A 145 9.52 -10.49 -2.59
C LEU A 145 9.47 -10.79 -4.10
N VAL A 146 10.34 -10.18 -4.90
CA VAL A 146 10.52 -10.53 -6.33
C VAL A 146 10.94 -12.00 -6.47
N GLU A 147 11.88 -12.46 -5.65
CA GLU A 147 12.28 -13.88 -5.61
C GLU A 147 11.09 -14.81 -5.31
N ARG A 148 10.20 -14.40 -4.38
CA ARG A 148 8.99 -15.18 -4.07
C ARG A 148 8.10 -15.33 -5.30
N VAL A 149 7.83 -14.23 -6.01
CA VAL A 149 6.97 -14.24 -7.20
C VAL A 149 7.56 -15.12 -8.30
N ASN A 150 8.86 -14.98 -8.55
CA ASN A 150 9.57 -15.81 -9.54
C ASN A 150 9.54 -17.30 -9.18
N ALA A 151 9.68 -17.63 -7.89
CA ALA A 151 9.62 -19.01 -7.41
C ALA A 151 8.20 -19.61 -7.52
N LEU A 152 7.15 -18.81 -7.32
CA LEU A 152 5.76 -19.23 -7.50
C LEU A 152 5.49 -19.57 -8.98
N GLY A 153 5.75 -18.62 -9.89
CA GLY A 153 5.59 -18.72 -11.35
C GLY A 153 4.16 -19.01 -11.86
N LYS A 154 3.26 -19.47 -10.99
CA LYS A 154 1.88 -19.86 -11.26
C LYS A 154 0.97 -19.48 -10.10
N GLY A 155 -0.29 -19.23 -10.41
CA GLY A 155 -1.32 -19.05 -9.40
C GLY A 155 -1.54 -20.32 -8.56
N PRO A 156 -1.76 -20.19 -7.24
CA PRO A 156 -1.81 -21.32 -6.32
C PRO A 156 -3.04 -22.21 -6.55
N HIS A 157 -4.20 -21.65 -6.90
CA HIS A 157 -5.44 -22.44 -7.02
C HIS A 157 -5.63 -23.05 -8.42
N THR A 158 -5.21 -22.34 -9.47
CA THR A 158 -5.51 -22.74 -10.85
C THR A 158 -4.31 -23.31 -11.60
N ARG A 159 -3.10 -23.11 -11.07
CA ARG A 159 -1.82 -23.46 -11.72
C ARG A 159 -1.62 -22.78 -13.07
N ARG A 160 -2.44 -21.77 -13.39
CA ARG A 160 -2.22 -20.86 -14.52
C ARG A 160 -0.87 -20.14 -14.32
N PRO A 161 0.00 -20.04 -15.34
CA PRO A 161 1.14 -19.14 -15.28
C PRO A 161 0.72 -17.74 -14.84
N LEU A 162 1.52 -17.08 -14.01
CA LEU A 162 1.29 -15.68 -13.68
C LEU A 162 1.40 -14.85 -14.97
N ASP A 163 0.38 -14.06 -15.25
CA ASP A 163 0.30 -13.21 -16.45
C ASP A 163 1.09 -11.90 -16.24
N CYS A 164 1.03 -11.32 -15.03
CA CYS A 164 1.78 -10.12 -14.68
C CYS A 164 1.91 -9.86 -13.17
N VAL A 165 2.74 -8.87 -12.82
CA VAL A 165 2.69 -8.15 -11.53
C VAL A 165 2.13 -6.74 -11.76
N VAL A 166 1.39 -6.19 -10.80
CA VAL A 166 0.95 -4.80 -10.82
C VAL A 166 1.36 -4.15 -9.50
N THR A 167 2.10 -3.04 -9.55
CA THR A 167 2.32 -2.20 -8.37
C THR A 167 1.16 -1.21 -8.26
N THR A 168 0.59 -1.02 -7.07
CA THR A 168 -0.48 -0.04 -6.81
C THR A 168 0.06 1.28 -6.24
N GLY A 169 1.27 1.70 -6.63
CA GLY A 169 1.84 2.99 -6.24
C GLY A 169 2.57 2.99 -4.89
N ASP A 170 3.13 4.15 -4.57
CA ASP A 170 4.09 4.36 -3.49
C ASP A 170 5.28 3.40 -3.65
N ASN A 171 5.83 3.47 -4.87
CA ASN A 171 6.99 2.68 -5.27
C ASN A 171 8.26 3.27 -4.66
N THR A 172 8.38 4.61 -4.70
CA THR A 172 9.37 5.39 -3.94
C THR A 172 8.77 5.90 -2.63
N ASP A 173 9.58 6.41 -1.71
CA ASP A 173 9.09 6.96 -0.43
C ASP A 173 9.12 8.48 -0.38
N ASN A 174 10.22 9.07 -0.80
CA ASN A 174 10.46 10.49 -0.64
C ASN A 174 10.54 11.23 -1.96
N HIS A 175 10.04 10.60 -3.04
CA HIS A 175 10.00 11.18 -4.37
C HIS A 175 11.39 11.51 -4.91
N GLU A 176 12.40 10.65 -4.66
CA GLU A 176 13.79 10.91 -5.07
C GLU A 176 14.21 10.11 -6.32
N THR A 177 15.05 10.71 -7.16
CA THR A 177 15.56 10.02 -8.38
C THR A 177 16.33 8.74 -8.02
N VAL A 178 17.12 8.77 -6.95
CA VAL A 178 17.88 7.59 -6.49
C VAL A 178 16.97 6.44 -6.01
N GLU A 179 15.85 6.77 -5.36
CA GLU A 179 14.86 5.79 -4.94
C GLU A 179 14.17 5.13 -6.14
N LEU A 180 13.86 5.93 -7.16
CA LEU A 180 13.30 5.45 -8.43
C LEU A 180 14.27 4.50 -9.16
N ASP A 181 15.56 4.84 -9.19
CA ASP A 181 16.60 3.98 -9.77
C ASP A 181 16.66 2.63 -9.04
N TRP A 182 16.61 2.63 -7.71
CA TRP A 182 16.59 1.39 -6.92
C TRP A 182 15.32 0.58 -7.17
N PHE A 183 14.15 1.22 -7.21
CA PHE A 183 12.88 0.56 -7.52
C PHE A 183 12.92 -0.14 -8.88
N LEU A 184 13.36 0.56 -9.93
CA LEU A 184 13.48 -0.03 -11.26
C LEU A 184 14.51 -1.18 -11.28
N ALA A 185 15.66 -1.01 -10.62
CA ALA A 185 16.66 -2.09 -10.50
C ALA A 185 16.12 -3.31 -9.73
N VAL A 186 15.26 -3.11 -8.72
CA VAL A 186 14.56 -4.21 -8.03
C VAL A 186 13.62 -4.94 -8.98
N MET A 187 12.78 -4.20 -9.71
CA MET A 187 11.71 -4.79 -10.51
C MET A 187 12.20 -5.39 -11.82
N ASP A 188 13.10 -4.71 -12.53
CA ASP A 188 13.66 -5.17 -13.82
C ASP A 188 14.88 -6.07 -13.66
N GLY A 189 15.53 -6.00 -12.49
CA GLY A 189 16.74 -6.73 -12.18
C GLY A 189 17.98 -5.90 -12.49
N GLY A 190 18.93 -5.91 -11.56
CA GLY A 190 20.07 -5.01 -11.64
C GLY A 190 20.91 -5.06 -10.38
N GLU A 191 22.08 -4.42 -10.45
CA GLU A 191 22.87 -4.13 -9.26
C GLU A 191 22.27 -2.93 -8.54
N ILE A 192 22.20 -3.01 -7.21
CA ILE A 192 21.62 -2.00 -6.34
C ILE A 192 22.67 -1.68 -5.28
N THR A 193 22.98 -0.40 -5.12
CA THR A 193 23.77 0.12 -4.00
C THR A 193 22.91 1.16 -3.29
N ALA A 194 22.25 0.74 -2.21
CA ALA A 194 21.30 1.54 -1.45
C ALA A 194 22.04 2.52 -0.51
N SER A 195 22.86 3.40 -1.10
CA SER A 195 23.64 4.39 -0.36
C SER A 195 23.74 5.72 -1.08
N THR A 196 23.58 6.80 -0.32
CA THR A 196 23.68 8.19 -0.75
C THR A 196 24.63 8.95 0.17
N GLY A 197 25.09 10.12 -0.26
CA GLY A 197 26.03 10.92 0.51
C GLY A 197 27.46 10.38 0.41
N ALA A 198 28.20 10.39 1.53
CA ALA A 198 29.62 9.99 1.53
C ALA A 198 29.81 8.47 1.36
N ASP A 199 30.66 8.09 0.41
CA ASP A 199 31.04 6.69 0.19
C ASP A 199 31.53 6.01 1.49
N GLY A 200 30.93 4.86 1.81
CA GLY A 200 31.30 4.05 2.97
C GLY A 200 30.95 4.66 4.32
N THR A 201 30.12 5.70 4.37
CA THR A 201 29.67 6.34 5.60
C THR A 201 28.15 6.37 5.64
N TRP A 202 27.55 5.92 6.74
CA TRP A 202 26.12 6.07 6.96
C TRP A 202 25.80 7.43 7.57
N GLU A 203 24.98 8.22 6.88
CA GLU A 203 24.63 9.60 7.27
C GLU A 203 23.17 9.76 7.76
N GLY A 204 22.43 8.65 7.92
CA GLY A 204 21.07 8.66 8.50
C GLY A 204 21.04 8.71 10.04
N VAL A 205 19.85 8.83 10.62
CA VAL A 205 19.67 9.02 12.08
C VAL A 205 20.17 7.84 12.94
N GLN A 206 20.30 6.65 12.34
CA GLN A 206 20.73 5.41 13.01
C GLN A 206 22.21 5.42 13.45
N THR A 207 22.99 6.45 13.13
CA THR A 207 24.36 6.68 13.64
C THR A 207 24.50 7.95 14.47
N SER A 208 23.38 8.65 14.75
CA SER A 208 23.41 9.96 15.44
C SER A 208 23.74 9.88 16.94
N GLY A 209 23.53 8.73 17.58
CA GLY A 209 23.59 8.61 19.04
C GLY A 209 22.37 9.18 19.77
N ASP A 210 21.33 9.63 19.04
CA ASP A 210 20.06 10.05 19.63
C ASP A 210 19.30 8.82 20.12
N ARG A 211 18.80 8.91 21.36
CA ARG A 211 18.07 7.86 22.06
C ARG A 211 16.65 7.64 21.52
N ASN A 212 16.17 8.54 20.65
CA ASN A 212 14.89 8.42 19.98
C ASN A 212 14.91 7.49 18.76
N TYR A 213 16.08 7.20 18.17
CA TYR A 213 16.19 6.30 17.03
C TYR A 213 16.90 5.01 17.44
N TRP A 214 16.72 3.95 16.64
CA TRP A 214 17.48 2.74 16.84
C TRP A 214 18.91 2.93 16.34
N ASN A 215 19.89 2.75 17.23
CA ASN A 215 21.31 2.78 16.91
C ASN A 215 21.81 1.32 16.81
N PRO A 216 21.81 0.69 15.62
CA PRO A 216 22.10 -0.74 15.47
C PRO A 216 23.54 -1.10 15.88
N ALA A 217 24.47 -0.14 15.88
CA ALA A 217 25.82 -0.35 16.42
C ALA A 217 25.86 -0.66 17.93
N GLY A 218 24.81 -0.29 18.66
CA GLY A 218 24.74 -0.36 20.11
C GLY A 218 25.59 0.72 20.79
N GLY A 219 25.70 0.62 22.12
CA GLY A 219 26.42 1.60 22.95
C GLY A 219 25.62 2.84 23.31
N VAL A 220 24.34 2.89 22.92
CA VAL A 220 23.38 3.95 23.24
C VAL A 220 22.17 3.27 23.89
N ASP A 221 21.83 3.65 25.12
CA ASP A 221 20.60 3.21 25.81
C ASP A 221 19.38 3.90 25.17
N ASP A 222 19.10 3.56 23.91
CA ASP A 222 17.99 4.08 23.13
C ASP A 222 16.68 3.31 23.40
N ARG A 223 15.57 3.88 22.96
CA ARG A 223 14.25 3.28 23.21
C ARG A 223 14.04 1.93 22.53
N TYR A 224 14.79 1.62 21.47
CA TYR A 224 14.70 0.34 20.77
C TYR A 224 15.50 -0.73 21.51
N GLU A 225 16.68 -0.40 22.08
CA GLU A 225 17.36 -1.27 23.04
C GLU A 225 16.44 -1.61 24.22
N GLN A 226 15.73 -0.62 24.76
CA GLN A 226 14.73 -0.82 25.82
C GLN A 226 13.53 -1.69 25.37
N ALA A 227 13.16 -1.65 24.09
CA ALA A 227 12.15 -2.51 23.49
C ALA A 227 12.67 -3.94 23.17
N GLY A 228 13.97 -4.19 23.36
CA GLY A 228 14.60 -5.50 23.19
C GLY A 228 15.33 -5.71 21.87
N PHE A 229 15.53 -4.66 21.07
CA PHE A 229 16.33 -4.74 19.85
C PHE A 229 17.80 -5.00 20.23
N ALA A 230 18.38 -6.06 19.67
CA ALA A 230 19.78 -6.39 19.88
C ALA A 230 20.69 -5.51 18.99
N PRO A 231 21.91 -5.16 19.44
CA PRO A 231 22.91 -4.55 18.58
C PRO A 231 23.28 -5.48 17.41
N ILE A 232 23.34 -4.92 16.21
CA ILE A 232 23.83 -5.53 14.98
C ILE A 232 24.87 -4.58 14.38
N PRO A 233 26.14 -4.61 14.85
CA PRO A 233 27.10 -3.56 14.52
C PRO A 233 27.44 -3.37 13.05
N ASP A 234 27.30 -4.43 12.24
CA ASP A 234 27.58 -4.40 10.81
C ASP A 234 26.32 -4.17 9.94
N LEU A 235 25.16 -3.87 10.54
CA LEU A 235 23.89 -3.79 9.82
C LEU A 235 23.93 -2.77 8.69
N LEU A 236 24.39 -1.55 8.97
CA LEU A 236 24.36 -0.43 8.02
C LEU A 236 25.42 -0.60 6.92
N ASP A 237 26.59 -1.16 7.26
CA ASP A 237 27.61 -1.55 6.27
C ASP A 237 27.06 -2.61 5.30
N ARG A 238 26.29 -3.58 5.82
CA ARG A 238 25.65 -4.61 5.00
C ARG A 238 24.47 -4.07 4.19
N ALA A 239 23.69 -3.15 4.75
CA ALA A 239 22.55 -2.51 4.11
C ALA A 239 22.96 -1.68 2.88
N THR A 240 24.10 -0.99 2.98
CA THR A 240 24.65 -0.12 1.93
C THR A 240 25.55 -0.86 0.94
N ALA A 241 25.93 -2.11 1.22
CA ALA A 241 26.72 -2.92 0.30
C ALA A 241 25.94 -3.24 -0.99
N SER A 242 26.66 -3.23 -2.12
CA SER A 242 26.07 -3.58 -3.42
C SER A 242 25.51 -5.00 -3.40
N HIS A 243 24.27 -5.16 -3.86
CA HIS A 243 23.61 -6.45 -4.04
C HIS A 243 22.85 -6.47 -5.37
N ARG A 244 22.20 -7.58 -5.70
CA ARG A 244 21.55 -7.76 -7.01
C ARG A 244 20.12 -8.23 -6.87
N SER A 245 19.21 -7.62 -7.62
CA SER A 245 17.88 -8.17 -7.86
C SER A 245 17.89 -9.12 -9.06
N PRO A 246 17.15 -10.25 -9.02
CA PRO A 246 16.92 -11.06 -10.21
C PRO A 246 15.96 -10.41 -11.22
N GLY A 247 15.20 -9.39 -10.80
CA GLY A 247 14.08 -8.84 -11.58
C GLY A 247 12.93 -9.84 -11.74
N LEU A 248 11.74 -9.35 -12.08
CA LEU A 248 10.55 -10.18 -12.28
C LEU A 248 10.65 -11.00 -13.57
N ASP A 249 10.23 -12.27 -13.49
CA ASP A 249 10.18 -13.22 -14.61
C ASP A 249 8.91 -13.08 -15.46
N VAL A 250 8.01 -12.17 -15.07
CA VAL A 250 6.75 -11.87 -15.76
C VAL A 250 6.66 -10.36 -16.01
N PRO A 251 5.88 -9.91 -17.02
CA PRO A 251 5.63 -8.50 -17.23
C PRO A 251 5.10 -7.83 -15.96
N TRP A 252 5.44 -6.56 -15.74
CA TRP A 252 4.87 -5.79 -14.64
C TRP A 252 4.36 -4.42 -15.08
N PHE A 253 3.44 -3.87 -14.30
CA PHE A 253 2.75 -2.62 -14.59
C PHE A 253 2.80 -1.70 -13.36
N SER A 254 3.05 -0.42 -13.60
CA SER A 254 3.25 0.59 -12.55
C SER A 254 2.01 1.48 -12.40
N VAL A 255 1.51 1.63 -11.17
CA VAL A 255 0.56 2.68 -10.81
C VAL A 255 1.30 3.76 -10.03
N PHE A 256 0.88 5.01 -10.21
CA PHE A 256 1.47 6.17 -9.52
C PHE A 256 0.78 6.43 -8.17
N GLY A 257 1.56 6.58 -7.11
CA GLY A 257 1.11 6.92 -5.75
C GLY A 257 1.39 8.37 -5.35
N ASN A 258 1.09 8.73 -4.10
CA ASN A 258 1.38 10.06 -3.57
C ASN A 258 2.84 10.22 -3.15
N HIS A 259 3.50 9.15 -2.68
CA HIS A 259 4.94 9.15 -2.40
C HIS A 259 5.81 9.16 -3.67
N ASP A 260 5.21 8.87 -4.82
CA ASP A 260 5.87 9.04 -6.12
C ASP A 260 5.76 10.49 -6.66
N ASP A 261 5.13 11.43 -5.95
CA ASP A 261 4.86 12.81 -6.44
C ASP A 261 5.16 13.92 -5.43
N SER A 262 4.98 13.61 -4.15
CA SER A 262 5.02 14.57 -3.05
C SER A 262 6.10 14.19 -2.06
N VAL A 263 6.68 15.18 -1.40
CA VAL A 263 7.70 14.97 -0.38
C VAL A 263 7.10 14.16 0.77
N SER A 264 7.67 12.97 1.01
CA SER A 264 7.13 11.94 1.91
C SER A 264 5.62 11.71 1.74
N GLY A 265 5.15 11.74 0.49
CA GLY A 265 3.74 11.55 0.14
C GLY A 265 2.75 12.59 0.68
N THR A 266 3.24 13.70 1.24
CA THR A 266 2.40 14.62 2.02
C THR A 266 2.54 16.08 1.59
N LEU A 267 3.76 16.58 1.40
CA LEU A 267 3.97 18.00 1.09
C LEU A 267 4.08 18.23 -0.42
N PRO A 268 3.46 19.29 -0.96
CA PRO A 268 3.63 19.67 -2.36
C PRO A 268 5.12 19.82 -2.72
N SER A 269 5.49 19.29 -3.88
CA SER A 269 6.87 19.28 -4.40
C SER A 269 7.27 20.59 -5.09
N ASP A 270 6.35 21.55 -5.29
CA ASP A 270 6.53 22.77 -6.08
C ASP A 270 7.27 23.91 -5.36
N TRP A 271 7.94 23.61 -4.26
CA TRP A 271 8.68 24.60 -3.47
C TRP A 271 10.17 24.47 -3.76
N GLY A 272 10.70 25.30 -4.67
CA GLY A 272 12.11 25.22 -5.10
C GLY A 272 13.18 25.31 -3.98
N PHE A 273 12.81 25.74 -2.77
CA PHE A 273 13.70 25.64 -1.59
C PHE A 273 13.84 24.20 -1.05
N LEU A 274 12.86 23.33 -1.29
CA LEU A 274 12.90 21.93 -0.85
C LEU A 274 13.98 21.16 -1.62
N THR A 275 14.17 21.45 -2.91
CA THR A 275 15.27 20.88 -3.70
C THR A 275 16.64 21.17 -3.07
N GLU A 276 16.84 22.38 -2.51
CA GLU A 276 18.08 22.72 -1.80
C GLU A 276 18.30 21.88 -0.55
N ILE A 277 17.24 21.39 0.09
CA ILE A 277 17.34 20.49 1.24
C ILE A 277 17.63 19.08 0.76
N TYR A 278 16.90 18.54 -0.24
CA TYR A 278 17.11 17.18 -0.79
C TYR A 278 18.58 16.91 -1.15
N THR A 279 19.21 17.83 -1.89
CA THR A 279 20.60 17.67 -2.34
C THR A 279 21.61 18.38 -1.44
N GLY A 280 21.14 18.98 -0.34
CA GLY A 280 21.93 19.82 0.55
C GLY A 280 22.84 19.08 1.52
N SER A 281 23.55 19.85 2.35
CA SER A 281 24.53 19.34 3.31
C SER A 281 24.02 19.22 4.75
N TRP A 282 22.71 19.35 4.97
CA TRP A 282 22.12 19.41 6.32
C TRP A 282 20.80 18.67 6.38
N LYS A 283 20.68 17.76 7.35
CA LYS A 283 19.43 17.08 7.68
C LYS A 283 18.65 17.89 8.70
N PHE A 284 17.38 18.15 8.42
CA PHE A 284 16.53 18.87 9.37
C PHE A 284 16.09 17.95 10.52
N THR A 285 16.55 18.23 11.73
CA THR A 285 16.24 17.48 12.96
C THR A 285 15.25 18.23 13.87
N GLY A 286 14.61 19.28 13.34
CA GLY A 286 13.74 20.18 14.08
C GLY A 286 14.34 21.58 14.28
N PHE A 287 13.60 22.41 15.00
CA PHE A 287 14.01 23.77 15.36
C PHE A 287 14.82 23.80 16.65
N THR A 288 15.61 24.86 16.82
CA THR A 288 16.32 25.17 18.07
C THR A 288 15.36 25.48 19.23
N SER A 289 14.12 25.88 18.93
CA SER A 289 13.06 26.19 19.88
C SER A 289 12.14 24.99 20.11
N ASP A 290 12.09 24.47 21.34
CA ASP A 290 11.12 23.43 21.74
C ASP A 290 9.66 23.87 21.56
N ALA A 291 9.39 25.17 21.66
CA ALA A 291 8.05 25.70 21.42
C ALA A 291 7.68 25.63 19.93
N ALA A 292 8.65 25.89 19.03
CA ALA A 292 8.45 25.75 17.59
C ALA A 292 8.25 24.28 17.20
N ASN A 293 9.03 23.36 17.78
CA ASN A 293 8.85 21.90 17.57
C ASN A 293 7.47 21.44 18.02
N ARG A 294 7.01 21.82 19.22
CA ARG A 294 5.65 21.51 19.69
C ARG A 294 4.55 22.11 18.80
N GLN A 295 4.80 23.30 18.23
CA GLN A 295 3.89 23.89 17.26
C GLN A 295 3.86 23.08 15.96
N LEU A 296 5.02 22.64 15.46
CA LEU A 296 5.12 21.76 14.29
C LEU A 296 4.39 20.42 14.52
N GLU A 297 4.64 19.75 15.63
CA GLU A 297 3.94 18.51 16.00
C GLU A 297 2.41 18.70 16.05
N SER A 298 1.94 19.79 16.66
CA SER A 298 0.51 20.14 16.74
C SER A 298 -0.10 20.36 15.36
N ARG A 299 0.64 21.00 14.45
CA ARG A 299 0.23 21.17 13.05
C ARG A 299 0.08 19.83 12.35
N VAL A 300 1.07 18.95 12.47
CA VAL A 300 1.05 17.62 11.83
C VAL A 300 -0.12 16.79 12.36
N ARG A 301 -0.32 16.76 13.69
CA ARG A 301 -1.48 16.08 14.32
C ARG A 301 -2.83 16.62 13.82
N THR A 302 -2.93 17.92 13.59
CA THR A 302 -4.17 18.56 13.13
C THR A 302 -4.37 18.39 11.61
N ALA A 303 -3.30 18.42 10.81
CA ALA A 303 -3.36 18.24 9.36
C ALA A 303 -3.88 16.84 8.99
N ALA A 304 -3.42 15.81 9.71
CA ALA A 304 -3.91 14.43 9.59
C ALA A 304 -5.44 14.27 9.84
N THR A 305 -6.09 15.25 10.47
CA THR A 305 -7.54 15.22 10.75
C THR A 305 -8.36 16.23 9.95
N SER A 306 -7.74 17.07 9.11
CA SER A 306 -8.36 18.32 8.63
C SER A 306 -8.56 18.44 7.10
N SER A 307 -8.46 17.35 6.33
CA SER A 307 -8.64 17.40 4.85
C SER A 307 -10.01 17.92 4.38
N ILE A 308 -10.98 18.13 5.29
CA ILE A 308 -12.37 18.52 4.96
C ILE A 308 -12.76 19.94 5.46
N GLU A 309 -12.09 20.56 6.43
CA GLU A 309 -12.68 21.70 7.16
C GLU A 309 -12.05 23.09 6.97
N GLY A 310 -11.04 23.27 6.10
CA GLY A 310 -10.45 24.62 5.88
C GLY A 310 -9.95 25.27 7.18
N THR A 311 -9.66 24.46 8.19
CA THR A 311 -9.21 24.87 9.50
C THR A 311 -7.84 25.50 9.34
N ARG A 312 -7.70 26.78 9.74
CA ARG A 312 -6.39 27.45 9.72
C ARG A 312 -5.40 26.64 10.55
N THR A 313 -4.42 26.05 9.89
CA THR A 313 -3.27 25.40 10.52
C THR A 313 -2.63 26.44 11.45
N PRO A 314 -2.44 26.18 12.75
CA PRO A 314 -1.89 27.16 13.69
C PRO A 314 -0.57 27.73 13.16
N GLU A 315 -0.32 29.04 13.21
CA GLU A 315 0.97 29.61 12.76
C GLU A 315 2.13 29.18 13.69
N ILE A 316 3.33 28.89 13.16
CA ILE A 316 4.55 28.84 14.00
C ILE A 316 4.86 30.30 14.34
N THR A 317 4.58 30.68 15.57
CA THR A 317 4.66 32.08 16.03
C THR A 317 5.93 32.37 16.83
N THR A 318 6.85 31.40 16.89
CA THR A 318 8.12 31.46 17.61
C THR A 318 9.30 31.37 16.64
N SER A 319 10.53 31.65 17.11
CA SER A 319 11.73 31.52 16.26
C SER A 319 11.80 30.11 15.68
N ALA A 320 11.81 30.03 14.35
CA ALA A 320 11.82 28.79 13.58
C ALA A 320 13.21 28.53 12.99
N ASP A 321 14.26 28.89 13.73
CA ASP A 321 15.64 28.65 13.29
C ASP A 321 15.91 27.15 13.33
N PRO A 322 16.21 26.52 12.18
CA PRO A 322 16.47 25.08 12.12
C PRO A 322 17.74 24.73 12.89
N ARG A 323 17.75 23.53 13.47
CA ARG A 323 18.99 22.95 13.98
C ARG A 323 19.92 22.67 12.80
N HIS A 324 21.22 22.88 13.05
CA HIS A 324 22.31 22.55 12.14
C HIS A 324 23.28 21.66 12.91
N ASP A 325 22.77 20.55 13.44
CA ASP A 325 23.51 19.60 14.27
C ASP A 325 23.74 18.25 13.58
N HIS A 326 23.17 18.04 12.39
CA HIS A 326 23.33 16.83 11.58
C HIS A 326 23.75 17.18 10.15
N GLU A 327 25.07 17.29 9.96
CA GLU A 327 25.68 17.51 8.64
C GLU A 327 25.64 16.21 7.83
N VAL A 328 25.30 16.31 6.56
CA VAL A 328 25.32 15.20 5.60
C VAL A 328 26.07 15.62 4.35
N THR A 329 26.56 14.65 3.59
CA THR A 329 27.21 14.94 2.31
C THR A 329 26.15 15.23 1.24
N PRO A 330 26.25 16.36 0.51
CA PRO A 330 25.41 16.64 -0.65
C PRO A 330 25.42 15.51 -1.67
N ASP A 331 24.25 15.18 -2.21
CA ASP A 331 24.10 14.14 -3.24
C ASP A 331 23.00 14.54 -4.22
N GLU A 332 23.39 14.83 -5.47
CA GLU A 332 22.47 15.28 -6.52
C GLU A 332 21.49 14.17 -6.95
N ARG A 333 21.79 12.89 -6.64
CA ARG A 333 20.88 11.78 -6.96
C ARG A 333 19.60 11.82 -6.12
N ARG A 334 19.61 12.54 -5.00
CA ARG A 334 18.42 12.77 -4.14
C ARG A 334 17.46 13.81 -4.73
N ALA A 335 17.80 14.44 -5.86
CA ALA A 335 16.92 15.41 -6.48
C ALA A 335 15.54 14.77 -6.76
N PRO A 336 14.44 15.46 -6.41
CA PRO A 336 13.13 14.93 -6.69
C PRO A 336 12.87 14.94 -8.20
N PHE A 337 12.21 13.90 -8.69
CA PHE A 337 11.87 13.80 -10.10
C PHE A 337 10.60 14.60 -10.42
N THR A 338 10.28 14.71 -11.69
CA THR A 338 8.97 15.16 -12.18
C THR A 338 8.17 13.96 -12.69
N ILE A 339 6.85 14.09 -12.82
CA ILE A 339 6.04 13.04 -13.47
C ILE A 339 6.58 12.66 -14.86
N GLU A 340 7.12 13.63 -15.62
CA GLU A 340 7.70 13.36 -16.94
C GLU A 340 8.96 12.48 -16.84
N GLU A 341 9.82 12.76 -15.86
CA GLU A 341 11.02 11.98 -15.58
C GLU A 341 10.68 10.59 -15.03
N TYR A 342 9.68 10.46 -14.16
CA TYR A 342 9.19 9.17 -13.70
C TYR A 342 8.72 8.30 -14.86
N LEU A 343 7.86 8.84 -15.73
CA LEU A 343 7.32 8.13 -16.89
C LEU A 343 8.44 7.77 -17.88
N ARG A 344 9.40 8.68 -18.11
CA ARG A 344 10.57 8.38 -18.95
C ARG A 344 11.46 7.30 -18.36
N ALA A 345 11.75 7.32 -17.07
CA ALA A 345 12.57 6.32 -16.42
C ALA A 345 11.98 4.90 -16.62
N HIS A 346 10.66 4.77 -16.59
CA HIS A 346 9.99 3.50 -16.92
C HIS A 346 10.16 3.11 -18.39
N LEU A 347 10.08 4.06 -19.33
CA LEU A 347 10.29 3.79 -20.77
C LEU A 347 11.74 3.44 -21.12
N ASP A 348 12.69 4.08 -20.44
CA ASP A 348 14.13 3.90 -20.64
C ASP A 348 14.66 2.65 -19.92
N SER A 349 13.85 2.06 -19.04
CA SER A 349 14.18 0.82 -18.34
C SER A 349 14.33 -0.38 -19.28
N ALA A 350 15.08 -1.39 -18.83
CA ALA A 350 15.37 -2.59 -19.60
C ALA A 350 14.81 -3.82 -18.89
N PRO A 351 13.50 -4.11 -19.05
CA PRO A 351 12.85 -5.13 -18.27
C PRO A 351 13.27 -6.53 -18.68
N ARG A 352 13.34 -7.42 -17.70
CA ARG A 352 13.60 -8.85 -17.92
C ARG A 352 12.44 -9.54 -18.66
N ALA A 353 11.21 -9.12 -18.40
CA ALA A 353 10.00 -9.62 -19.04
C ALA A 353 9.00 -8.48 -19.29
N GLY A 354 8.25 -8.57 -20.39
CA GLY A 354 7.36 -7.50 -20.83
C GLY A 354 8.04 -6.48 -21.75
N ALA A 355 7.33 -5.40 -22.04
CA ALA A 355 7.85 -4.28 -22.81
C ALA A 355 8.32 -3.17 -21.86
N PRO A 356 9.34 -2.38 -22.23
CA PRO A 356 9.67 -1.15 -21.52
C PRO A 356 8.45 -0.23 -21.38
N GLY A 357 8.46 0.61 -20.34
CA GLY A 357 7.37 1.53 -20.02
C GLY A 357 6.44 1.03 -18.93
N HIS A 358 6.35 -0.29 -18.72
CA HIS A 358 5.57 -0.88 -17.62
C HIS A 358 4.12 -0.36 -17.59
N GLY A 359 3.55 -0.21 -18.79
CA GLY A 359 2.21 0.34 -19.04
C GLY A 359 2.20 1.78 -19.53
N TYR A 360 3.22 2.58 -19.21
CA TYR A 360 3.37 3.92 -19.74
C TYR A 360 3.86 3.92 -21.19
N THR A 361 3.55 5.02 -21.89
CA THR A 361 3.88 5.22 -23.30
C THR A 361 4.45 6.62 -23.52
N GLU A 362 5.04 6.84 -24.70
CA GLU A 362 5.44 8.18 -25.16
C GLU A 362 4.28 9.20 -25.13
N GLN A 363 3.05 8.74 -25.35
CA GLN A 363 1.87 9.60 -25.22
C GLN A 363 1.65 10.01 -23.77
N ASN A 364 1.82 9.10 -22.81
CA ASN A 364 1.70 9.42 -21.39
C ASN A 364 2.74 10.47 -20.97
N VAL A 365 3.97 10.38 -21.47
CA VAL A 365 5.02 11.39 -21.25
C VAL A 365 4.61 12.74 -21.83
N ALA A 366 4.16 12.75 -23.10
CA ALA A 366 3.77 13.99 -23.80
C ALA A 366 2.55 14.68 -23.16
N GLU A 367 1.60 13.90 -22.65
CA GLU A 367 0.37 14.40 -22.01
C GLU A 367 0.51 14.55 -20.49
N ARG A 368 1.62 14.08 -19.90
CA ARG A 368 1.89 14.07 -18.45
C ARG A 368 0.78 13.36 -17.67
N THR A 369 0.39 12.18 -18.14
CA THR A 369 -0.70 11.38 -17.55
C THR A 369 -0.19 10.06 -16.98
N GLY A 370 -0.47 9.78 -15.70
CA GLY A 370 -0.08 8.53 -15.04
C GLY A 370 -1.10 7.39 -15.13
N TYR A 371 -2.10 7.48 -16.01
CA TYR A 371 -3.19 6.50 -16.14
C TYR A 371 -3.23 5.87 -17.54
N TYR A 372 -3.61 4.60 -17.63
CA TYR A 372 -3.61 3.81 -18.87
C TYR A 372 -4.40 2.50 -18.71
N THR A 373 -4.60 1.78 -19.81
CA THR A 373 -5.11 0.40 -19.81
C THR A 373 -4.04 -0.57 -20.30
N PHE A 374 -4.12 -1.82 -19.85
CA PHE A 374 -3.20 -2.87 -20.27
C PHE A 374 -3.90 -4.23 -20.34
N GLY A 375 -3.48 -5.08 -21.26
CA GLY A 375 -3.96 -6.47 -21.32
C GLY A 375 -3.31 -7.30 -20.21
N ILE A 376 -4.12 -7.92 -19.35
CA ILE A 376 -3.63 -8.91 -18.39
C ILE A 376 -3.63 -10.28 -19.07
N ALA A 377 -4.76 -10.66 -19.66
CA ALA A 377 -4.92 -11.89 -20.41
C ALA A 377 -6.00 -11.69 -21.49
N GLU A 378 -6.22 -12.70 -22.32
CA GLU A 378 -7.33 -12.67 -23.29
C GLU A 378 -8.66 -12.44 -22.56
N GLY A 379 -9.36 -11.36 -22.93
CA GLY A 379 -10.63 -10.97 -22.33
C GLY A 379 -10.55 -10.34 -20.93
N VAL A 380 -9.35 -10.12 -20.38
CA VAL A 380 -9.15 -9.47 -19.07
C VAL A 380 -8.20 -8.28 -19.20
N VAL A 381 -8.70 -7.09 -18.88
CA VAL A 381 -7.97 -5.82 -19.00
C VAL A 381 -7.80 -5.16 -17.63
N GLY A 382 -6.58 -4.71 -17.37
CA GLY A 382 -6.25 -3.84 -16.25
C GLY A 382 -6.45 -2.37 -16.62
N ILE A 383 -6.93 -1.57 -15.66
CA ILE A 383 -7.05 -0.12 -15.77
C ILE A 383 -6.24 0.50 -14.62
N ALA A 384 -5.11 1.13 -14.93
CA ALA A 384 -4.31 1.87 -13.96
C ALA A 384 -4.80 3.31 -13.86
N LEU A 385 -5.16 3.75 -12.66
CA LEU A 385 -5.61 5.10 -12.35
C LEU A 385 -4.55 5.87 -11.59
N ASP A 386 -4.29 7.11 -12.02
CA ASP A 386 -3.51 8.08 -11.26
C ASP A 386 -4.47 8.79 -10.30
N SER A 387 -4.48 8.32 -9.05
CA SER A 387 -5.36 8.80 -8.00
C SER A 387 -4.77 9.94 -7.16
N THR A 388 -3.56 10.38 -7.50
CA THR A 388 -2.83 11.40 -6.74
C THR A 388 -3.42 12.79 -7.00
N ASN A 389 -3.52 13.60 -5.95
CA ASN A 389 -3.89 15.00 -6.07
C ASN A 389 -2.65 15.88 -5.96
N ARG A 390 -2.30 16.56 -7.06
CA ARG A 390 -1.15 17.48 -7.14
C ARG A 390 -1.25 18.70 -6.22
N ALA A 391 -2.39 18.91 -5.56
CA ALA A 391 -2.50 19.89 -4.46
C ALA A 391 -1.73 19.47 -3.18
N GLY A 392 -1.16 18.26 -3.16
CA GLY A 392 -0.48 17.65 -2.01
C GLY A 392 -1.44 16.95 -1.05
N PHE A 393 -0.95 16.66 0.15
CA PHE A 393 -1.56 15.82 1.17
C PHE A 393 -1.63 14.34 0.81
N THR A 394 -1.96 13.52 1.81
CA THR A 394 -2.04 12.06 1.67
C THR A 394 -3.27 11.60 0.90
N GLU A 395 -4.37 12.37 0.93
CA GLU A 395 -5.63 11.92 0.34
C GLU A 395 -5.70 12.22 -1.17
N GLY A 396 -6.33 11.32 -1.92
CA GLY A 396 -6.39 11.36 -3.38
C GLY A 396 -7.69 11.91 -3.98
N SER A 397 -7.76 11.92 -5.31
CA SER A 397 -8.98 12.13 -6.12
C SER A 397 -8.68 11.90 -7.61
N LEU A 398 -9.70 11.85 -8.48
CA LEU A 398 -9.47 11.86 -9.94
C LEU A 398 -9.76 13.21 -10.56
N GLY A 399 -8.89 13.60 -11.51
CA GLY A 399 -9.20 14.67 -12.45
C GLY A 399 -10.40 14.34 -13.34
N HIS A 400 -11.19 15.34 -13.72
CA HIS A 400 -12.38 15.13 -14.54
C HIS A 400 -12.08 14.50 -15.92
N ALA A 401 -10.97 14.84 -16.55
CA ALA A 401 -10.52 14.28 -17.81
C ALA A 401 -10.27 12.78 -17.67
N GLN A 402 -9.58 12.36 -16.61
CA GLN A 402 -9.36 10.95 -16.29
C GLN A 402 -10.68 10.24 -15.97
N TYR A 403 -11.55 10.85 -15.16
CA TYR A 403 -12.88 10.27 -14.87
C TYR A 403 -13.70 10.03 -16.14
N ARG A 404 -13.68 10.99 -17.08
CA ARG A 404 -14.35 10.86 -18.37
C ARG A 404 -13.67 9.84 -19.27
N TRP A 405 -12.35 9.72 -19.23
CA TRP A 405 -11.61 8.67 -19.92
C TRP A 405 -12.00 7.29 -19.40
N LEU A 406 -12.06 7.11 -18.08
CA LEU A 406 -12.50 5.87 -17.45
C LEU A 406 -13.92 5.48 -17.89
N GLU A 407 -14.86 6.44 -17.89
CA GLU A 407 -16.22 6.19 -18.40
C GLU A 407 -16.23 5.72 -19.86
N ARG A 408 -15.35 6.27 -20.72
CA ARG A 408 -15.22 5.84 -22.12
C ARG A 408 -14.64 4.44 -22.25
N VAL A 409 -13.53 4.15 -21.57
CA VAL A 409 -12.89 2.82 -21.55
C VAL A 409 -13.89 1.74 -21.16
N LEU A 410 -14.61 1.96 -20.05
CA LEU A 410 -15.61 1.02 -19.57
C LEU A 410 -16.77 0.88 -20.58
N THR A 411 -17.24 1.99 -21.17
CA THR A 411 -18.31 1.94 -22.17
C THR A 411 -17.91 1.20 -23.44
N GLU A 412 -16.66 1.29 -23.86
CA GLU A 412 -16.16 0.64 -25.09
C GLU A 412 -16.00 -0.86 -24.93
N GLY A 413 -15.59 -1.35 -23.75
CA GLY A 413 -15.45 -2.77 -23.45
C GLY A 413 -16.67 -3.44 -22.81
N SER A 414 -17.84 -2.78 -22.82
CA SER A 414 -19.07 -3.29 -22.21
C SER A 414 -20.24 -3.32 -23.20
N SER A 415 -20.78 -4.52 -23.44
CA SER A 415 -22.04 -4.74 -24.16
C SER A 415 -23.25 -4.34 -23.31
N ARG A 416 -23.11 -4.34 -21.98
CA ARG A 416 -24.14 -4.00 -20.99
C ARG A 416 -23.58 -3.00 -19.98
N SER A 417 -24.34 -1.96 -19.69
CA SER A 417 -24.03 -1.00 -18.62
C SER A 417 -25.28 -0.33 -18.09
N TYR A 418 -25.17 0.41 -17.00
CA TYR A 418 -26.26 1.19 -16.42
C TYR A 418 -26.00 2.68 -16.64
N ASP A 419 -27.00 3.41 -17.10
CA ASP A 419 -26.89 4.87 -17.19
C ASP A 419 -26.99 5.53 -15.81
N ALA A 420 -26.82 6.85 -15.76
CA ALA A 420 -26.89 7.62 -14.52
C ALA A 420 -28.26 7.56 -13.80
N LEU A 421 -29.32 7.09 -14.49
CA LEU A 421 -30.65 6.87 -13.92
C LEU A 421 -30.87 5.41 -13.50
N GLY A 422 -29.83 4.58 -13.57
CA GLY A 422 -29.89 3.15 -13.22
C GLY A 422 -30.61 2.30 -14.26
N ARG A 423 -30.78 2.77 -15.50
CA ARG A 423 -31.42 2.00 -16.57
C ARG A 423 -30.37 1.19 -17.31
N LEU A 424 -30.68 -0.09 -17.56
CA LEU A 424 -29.84 -0.97 -18.37
C LEU A 424 -29.77 -0.43 -19.81
N VAL A 425 -28.55 -0.25 -20.30
CA VAL A 425 -28.20 0.11 -21.66
C VAL A 425 -27.45 -1.06 -22.27
N THR A 426 -27.84 -1.44 -23.49
CA THR A 426 -27.16 -2.47 -24.27
C THR A 426 -26.54 -1.87 -25.52
N ARG A 427 -25.36 -2.37 -25.88
CA ARG A 427 -24.59 -1.95 -27.06
C ARG A 427 -23.98 -3.18 -27.72
N ARG A 428 -23.64 -3.04 -29.00
CA ARG A 428 -22.86 -4.06 -29.71
C ARG A 428 -21.39 -3.82 -29.39
N ALA A 429 -20.88 -4.54 -28.40
CA ALA A 429 -19.47 -4.58 -28.02
C ALA A 429 -19.11 -6.02 -27.62
N GLU A 430 -17.82 -6.34 -27.65
CA GLU A 430 -17.29 -7.56 -27.03
C GLU A 430 -17.00 -7.26 -25.57
N ASP A 431 -17.58 -8.04 -24.65
CA ASP A 431 -17.39 -7.81 -23.22
C ASP A 431 -15.96 -8.16 -22.81
N THR A 432 -15.35 -7.24 -22.07
CA THR A 432 -14.04 -7.41 -21.43
C THR A 432 -14.21 -7.42 -19.92
N TYR A 433 -13.52 -8.30 -19.19
CA TYR A 433 -13.46 -8.19 -17.74
C TYR A 433 -12.45 -7.15 -17.30
N PHE A 434 -12.85 -6.25 -16.40
CA PHE A 434 -12.00 -5.17 -15.91
C PHE A 434 -11.55 -5.39 -14.48
N LEU A 435 -10.25 -5.22 -14.25
CA LEU A 435 -9.65 -5.01 -12.93
C LEU A 435 -9.11 -3.58 -12.88
N VAL A 436 -9.59 -2.79 -11.93
CA VAL A 436 -9.18 -1.40 -11.76
C VAL A 436 -8.12 -1.31 -10.69
N PHE A 437 -7.05 -0.55 -10.92
CA PHE A 437 -5.93 -0.37 -10.02
C PHE A 437 -5.73 1.11 -9.72
N SER A 438 -5.57 1.46 -8.45
CA SER A 438 -5.17 2.79 -8.02
C SER A 438 -4.35 2.70 -6.75
N HIS A 439 -3.64 3.77 -6.41
CA HIS A 439 -3.01 3.84 -5.10
C HIS A 439 -4.03 4.03 -3.98
N HIS A 440 -4.81 5.12 -4.04
CA HIS A 440 -5.79 5.43 -3.01
C HIS A 440 -7.00 4.50 -3.06
N THR A 441 -7.59 4.24 -1.89
CA THR A 441 -8.85 3.50 -1.74
C THR A 441 -10.04 4.39 -2.07
N PRO A 442 -11.26 3.83 -2.26
CA PRO A 442 -12.46 4.66 -2.37
C PRO A 442 -12.69 5.59 -1.17
N GLY A 443 -12.27 5.19 0.04
CA GLY A 443 -12.44 5.96 1.27
C GLY A 443 -11.43 7.09 1.41
N THR A 444 -10.22 6.92 0.86
CA THR A 444 -9.12 7.88 0.96
C THR A 444 -8.99 8.82 -0.24
N MET A 445 -9.96 8.76 -1.16
CA MET A 445 -10.09 9.72 -2.26
C MET A 445 -11.07 10.83 -1.90
N ASN A 446 -10.71 11.68 -0.93
CA ASN A 446 -11.55 12.78 -0.44
C ASN A 446 -10.92 14.17 -0.61
N ASN A 447 -9.73 14.27 -1.20
CA ASN A 447 -9.06 15.53 -1.45
C ASN A 447 -9.58 16.19 -2.73
N LEU A 448 -10.53 17.10 -2.58
CA LEU A 448 -11.14 17.84 -3.69
C LEU A 448 -10.52 19.21 -3.93
N LEU A 449 -9.35 19.48 -3.35
CA LEU A 449 -8.60 20.71 -3.61
C LEU A 449 -8.18 20.76 -5.07
N LEU A 450 -8.25 21.97 -5.65
CA LEU A 450 -7.77 22.24 -7.00
C LEU A 450 -6.27 22.54 -6.93
N ALA A 451 -5.49 21.87 -7.77
CA ALA A 451 -4.06 22.14 -7.89
C ALA A 451 -3.84 23.60 -8.33
N PRO A 452 -2.90 24.34 -7.72
CA PRO A 452 -2.53 25.67 -8.18
C PRO A 452 -2.04 25.61 -9.64
N GLY A 453 -2.51 26.54 -10.48
CA GLY A 453 -2.08 26.65 -11.89
C GLY A 453 -2.81 25.74 -12.88
N GLU A 454 -3.39 24.61 -12.44
CA GLU A 454 -4.14 23.67 -13.28
C GLU A 454 -5.49 23.29 -12.66
N PRO A 455 -6.45 24.24 -12.54
CA PRO A 455 -7.70 23.97 -11.86
C PRO A 455 -8.59 23.05 -12.70
N GLU A 456 -8.64 21.78 -12.32
CA GLU A 456 -9.51 20.76 -12.88
C GLU A 456 -10.51 20.26 -11.82
N LEU A 457 -11.79 20.09 -12.20
CA LEU A 457 -12.79 19.47 -11.35
C LEU A 457 -12.30 18.10 -10.84
N ARG A 458 -12.40 17.87 -9.52
CA ARG A 458 -11.99 16.64 -8.86
C ARG A 458 -13.18 15.74 -8.54
N HIS A 459 -12.99 14.44 -8.67
CA HIS A 459 -13.95 13.38 -8.36
C HIS A 459 -13.46 12.60 -7.16
N ALA A 460 -14.32 12.45 -6.14
CA ALA A 460 -14.01 11.68 -4.95
C ALA A 460 -14.14 10.18 -5.22
N GLY A 461 -13.66 9.35 -4.30
CA GLY A 461 -13.73 7.89 -4.43
C GLY A 461 -15.16 7.35 -4.53
N TRP A 462 -16.14 8.03 -3.95
CA TRP A 462 -17.55 7.66 -4.10
C TRP A 462 -18.10 7.94 -5.51
N ASP A 463 -17.63 8.99 -6.21
CA ASP A 463 -17.99 9.26 -7.61
C ASP A 463 -17.44 8.17 -8.53
N VAL A 464 -16.20 7.76 -8.28
CA VAL A 464 -15.53 6.69 -9.01
C VAL A 464 -16.19 5.35 -8.72
N ALA A 465 -16.47 5.04 -7.46
CA ALA A 465 -17.14 3.80 -7.07
C ALA A 465 -18.53 3.67 -7.70
N ASN A 466 -19.27 4.78 -7.78
CA ASN A 466 -20.56 4.85 -8.48
C ASN A 466 -20.42 4.65 -9.99
N LEU A 467 -19.37 5.17 -10.61
CA LEU A 467 -19.07 4.95 -12.02
C LEU A 467 -18.79 3.47 -12.28
N LEU A 468 -17.89 2.85 -11.50
CA LEU A 468 -17.53 1.44 -11.65
C LEU A 468 -18.75 0.52 -11.47
N GLY A 469 -19.58 0.78 -10.46
CA GLY A 469 -20.82 0.01 -10.21
C GLY A 469 -21.91 0.17 -11.29
N ARG A 470 -21.67 0.93 -12.36
CA ARG A 470 -22.54 0.95 -13.54
C ARG A 470 -22.18 -0.14 -14.56
N PHE A 471 -21.04 -0.80 -14.45
CA PHE A 471 -20.52 -1.73 -15.46
C PHE A 471 -20.39 -3.14 -14.88
N PRO A 472 -21.27 -4.10 -15.26
CA PRO A 472 -21.27 -5.45 -14.71
C PRO A 472 -20.02 -6.29 -14.92
N ASN A 473 -19.16 -5.88 -15.83
CA ASN A 473 -17.91 -6.52 -16.15
C ASN A 473 -16.70 -5.93 -15.40
N VAL A 474 -16.90 -4.97 -14.49
CA VAL A 474 -15.88 -4.57 -13.50
C VAL A 474 -15.91 -5.56 -12.35
N LEU A 475 -14.81 -6.31 -12.17
CA LEU A 475 -14.74 -7.38 -11.17
C LEU A 475 -14.15 -6.90 -9.84
N ALA A 476 -13.11 -6.07 -9.92
CA ALA A 476 -12.46 -5.54 -8.74
C ALA A 476 -11.89 -4.14 -8.94
N TRP A 477 -11.74 -3.44 -7.81
CA TRP A 477 -10.89 -2.27 -7.65
C TRP A 477 -9.82 -2.59 -6.60
N VAL A 478 -8.60 -2.83 -7.07
CA VAL A 478 -7.41 -3.22 -6.30
C VAL A 478 -6.59 -1.97 -5.94
N ASN A 479 -6.19 -1.83 -4.68
CA ASN A 479 -5.52 -0.63 -4.16
C ASN A 479 -4.56 -0.87 -2.97
N GLY A 480 -3.86 0.20 -2.59
CA GLY A 480 -2.88 0.26 -1.49
C GLY A 480 -3.19 1.41 -0.52
N HIS A 481 -2.18 2.21 -0.15
CA HIS A 481 -2.28 3.46 0.61
C HIS A 481 -2.60 3.32 2.11
N THR A 482 -3.50 2.42 2.49
CA THR A 482 -3.91 2.25 3.90
C THR A 482 -3.06 1.26 4.68
N HIS A 483 -2.08 0.64 4.02
CA HIS A 483 -1.15 -0.34 4.58
C HIS A 483 -1.82 -1.56 5.23
N THR A 484 -3.12 -1.78 5.00
CA THR A 484 -3.92 -2.81 5.68
C THR A 484 -4.51 -3.82 4.69
N ASN A 485 -4.52 -5.11 5.01
CA ASN A 485 -5.36 -6.02 4.22
C ASN A 485 -6.84 -5.74 4.50
N ALA A 486 -7.60 -5.34 3.49
CA ALA A 486 -9.05 -5.11 3.62
C ALA A 486 -9.77 -5.49 2.33
N VAL A 487 -10.84 -6.29 2.44
CA VAL A 487 -11.66 -6.73 1.30
C VAL A 487 -13.12 -6.40 1.54
N GLU A 488 -13.64 -5.47 0.73
CA GLU A 488 -15.01 -4.96 0.86
C GLU A 488 -15.84 -5.23 -0.39
N LEU A 489 -17.10 -5.64 -0.20
CA LEU A 489 -18.06 -5.72 -1.29
C LEU A 489 -18.62 -4.33 -1.56
N ARG A 490 -18.49 -3.83 -2.80
CA ARG A 490 -19.23 -2.64 -3.24
C ARG A 490 -20.59 -3.07 -3.73
N GLY A 491 -21.57 -2.83 -2.86
CA GLY A 491 -22.93 -3.30 -3.01
C GLY A 491 -23.79 -2.44 -3.93
N HIS A 492 -24.65 -3.12 -4.67
CA HIS A 492 -25.86 -2.57 -5.28
C HIS A 492 -26.99 -3.59 -5.08
N ASP A 493 -28.25 -3.15 -5.09
CA ASP A 493 -29.42 -4.04 -5.03
C ASP A 493 -29.54 -4.99 -6.23
N VAL A 494 -28.76 -4.73 -7.29
CA VAL A 494 -28.72 -5.54 -8.51
C VAL A 494 -27.39 -6.31 -8.46
N PRO A 495 -27.41 -7.65 -8.36
CA PRO A 495 -26.19 -8.42 -8.09
C PRO A 495 -25.11 -8.25 -9.14
N GLU A 496 -25.47 -8.18 -10.43
CA GLU A 496 -24.50 -8.01 -11.51
C GLU A 496 -23.79 -6.65 -11.49
N ARG A 497 -24.18 -5.71 -10.62
CA ARG A 497 -23.51 -4.41 -10.44
C ARG A 497 -22.55 -4.38 -9.26
N ARG A 498 -22.42 -5.48 -8.53
CA ARG A 498 -21.53 -5.62 -7.39
C ARG A 498 -20.12 -5.96 -7.87
N TYR A 499 -19.12 -5.45 -7.18
CA TYR A 499 -17.71 -5.74 -7.42
C TYR A 499 -16.93 -5.64 -6.10
N TRP A 500 -15.71 -6.16 -6.06
CA TRP A 500 -14.89 -6.18 -4.86
C TRP A 500 -13.91 -5.02 -4.83
N THR A 501 -13.67 -4.41 -3.66
CA THR A 501 -12.44 -3.65 -3.43
C THR A 501 -11.46 -4.47 -2.63
N ILE A 502 -10.21 -4.50 -3.06
CA ILE A 502 -9.15 -5.32 -2.48
C ILE A 502 -7.98 -4.41 -2.15
N ASN A 503 -7.79 -4.13 -0.85
CA ASN A 503 -6.63 -3.46 -0.31
C ASN A 503 -5.63 -4.51 0.20
N THR A 504 -4.35 -4.30 -0.04
CA THR A 504 -3.28 -5.17 0.44
C THR A 504 -2.40 -4.40 1.42
N ALA A 505 -1.89 -5.09 2.44
CA ALA A 505 -0.94 -4.49 3.37
C ALA A 505 0.32 -3.98 2.65
N SER A 506 0.96 -2.95 3.19
CA SER A 506 2.17 -2.38 2.58
C SER A 506 3.33 -3.36 2.61
N HIS A 507 4.40 -3.06 1.87
CA HIS A 507 5.65 -3.83 1.94
C HIS A 507 6.69 -3.16 2.84
N VAL A 508 6.41 -1.95 3.35
CA VAL A 508 7.25 -1.23 4.31
C VAL A 508 6.93 -1.57 5.78
N ASP A 509 5.64 -1.72 6.09
CA ASP A 509 5.15 -2.05 7.43
C ASP A 509 4.79 -3.53 7.56
N PHE A 510 4.90 -4.06 8.78
CA PHE A 510 4.42 -5.40 9.07
C PHE A 510 2.90 -5.47 8.79
N PRO A 511 2.39 -6.49 8.06
CA PRO A 511 2.99 -7.80 7.82
C PRO A 511 3.85 -7.97 6.56
N GLN A 512 4.07 -6.93 5.75
CA GLN A 512 4.87 -6.99 4.51
C GLN A 512 4.38 -8.08 3.54
N GLN A 513 3.08 -8.05 3.25
CA GLN A 513 2.37 -9.07 2.48
C GLN A 513 2.03 -8.58 1.08
N ALA A 514 2.21 -9.45 0.09
CA ALA A 514 1.68 -9.27 -1.26
C ALA A 514 0.56 -10.27 -1.53
N ARG A 515 -0.12 -10.14 -2.67
CA ARG A 515 -1.32 -10.92 -2.97
C ARG A 515 -1.35 -11.42 -4.41
N VAL A 516 -1.58 -12.72 -4.58
CA VAL A 516 -1.96 -13.32 -5.86
C VAL A 516 -3.47 -13.21 -6.04
N ILE A 517 -3.91 -12.77 -7.22
CA ILE A 517 -5.32 -12.70 -7.62
C ILE A 517 -5.51 -13.52 -8.90
N GLU A 518 -6.31 -14.58 -8.83
CA GLU A 518 -6.71 -15.39 -9.98
C GLU A 518 -8.18 -15.15 -10.32
N VAL A 519 -8.46 -14.82 -11.59
CA VAL A 519 -9.83 -14.64 -12.09
C VAL A 519 -10.29 -15.94 -12.75
N VAL A 520 -11.45 -16.46 -12.35
CA VAL A 520 -11.99 -17.72 -12.90
C VAL A 520 -13.46 -17.60 -13.30
N ASP A 521 -13.85 -18.19 -14.44
CA ASP A 521 -15.26 -18.47 -14.78
C ASP A 521 -15.64 -19.81 -14.18
N ASN A 522 -16.55 -19.82 -13.20
CA ASN A 522 -16.99 -21.02 -12.51
C ASN A 522 -17.85 -21.96 -13.36
N ARG A 523 -18.25 -21.52 -14.57
CA ARG A 523 -19.10 -22.25 -15.52
C ARG A 523 -20.50 -22.55 -15.01
N ASP A 524 -20.94 -21.86 -13.96
CA ASP A 524 -22.27 -21.99 -13.35
C ASP A 524 -23.07 -20.68 -13.33
N GLY A 525 -22.57 -19.63 -13.96
CA GLY A 525 -23.16 -18.29 -13.92
C GLY A 525 -22.53 -17.37 -12.87
N THR A 526 -21.47 -17.83 -12.19
CA THR A 526 -20.66 -17.01 -11.29
C THR A 526 -19.21 -16.89 -11.79
N LEU A 527 -18.51 -15.87 -11.30
CA LEU A 527 -17.07 -15.71 -11.39
C LEU A 527 -16.49 -15.79 -9.98
N SER A 528 -15.21 -16.13 -9.86
CA SER A 528 -14.47 -15.96 -8.60
C SER A 528 -13.19 -15.16 -8.82
N LEU A 529 -12.86 -14.33 -7.84
CA LEU A 529 -11.51 -13.82 -7.63
C LEU A 529 -10.90 -14.63 -6.47
N LEU A 530 -9.92 -15.48 -6.78
CA LEU A 530 -9.20 -16.27 -5.79
C LEU A 530 -8.00 -15.44 -5.34
N SER A 531 -8.03 -15.04 -4.08
CA SER A 531 -7.09 -14.10 -3.50
C SER A 531 -6.24 -14.82 -2.45
N THR A 532 -4.93 -14.88 -2.67
CA THR A 532 -3.99 -15.60 -1.80
C THR A 532 -2.83 -14.70 -1.39
N ILE A 533 -2.60 -14.58 -0.08
CA ILE A 533 -1.49 -13.82 0.48
C ILE A 533 -0.18 -14.60 0.35
N ILE A 534 0.85 -13.88 -0.07
CA ILE A 534 2.24 -14.33 -0.13
C ILE A 534 3.12 -13.41 0.71
N GLU A 535 4.22 -13.95 1.18
CA GLU A 535 5.24 -13.23 1.94
C GLU A 535 6.58 -13.37 1.21
N SER A 536 7.54 -12.51 1.53
CA SER A 536 8.92 -12.58 1.01
C SER A 536 9.52 -13.99 1.06
N ALA A 537 10.42 -14.32 0.11
CA ALA A 537 11.14 -15.60 0.06
C ALA A 537 12.13 -15.78 1.21
N ALA A 538 12.41 -14.73 1.99
CA ALA A 538 13.30 -14.79 3.13
C ALA A 538 12.82 -15.83 4.16
N PRO A 539 13.73 -16.62 4.74
CA PRO A 539 13.38 -17.51 5.84
C PRO A 539 12.88 -16.68 7.04
N TYR A 540 11.98 -17.26 7.84
CA TYR A 540 11.42 -16.61 9.02
C TYR A 540 12.46 -16.29 10.10
N GLN A 541 13.56 -17.05 10.14
CA GLN A 541 14.67 -16.88 11.07
C GLN A 541 16.01 -16.91 10.35
N GLY A 542 16.97 -16.17 10.89
CA GLY A 542 18.33 -16.09 10.39
C GLY A 542 18.78 -14.64 10.22
N ASP A 543 20.03 -14.49 9.82
CA ASP A 543 20.69 -13.18 9.81
C ASP A 543 20.66 -12.51 8.43
N SER A 544 19.88 -13.01 7.47
CA SER A 544 19.77 -12.36 6.15
C SER A 544 19.10 -10.99 6.29
N LEU A 545 19.49 -9.99 5.48
CA LEU A 545 18.91 -8.65 5.57
C LEU A 545 17.41 -8.63 5.30
N ALA A 546 16.93 -9.47 4.38
CA ALA A 546 15.49 -9.62 4.12
C ALA A 546 14.75 -10.30 5.28
N THR A 547 15.39 -11.20 6.03
CA THR A 547 14.82 -11.76 7.27
C THR A 547 14.74 -10.70 8.36
N LEU A 548 15.82 -9.94 8.56
CA LEU A 548 15.86 -8.85 9.53
C LEU A 548 14.83 -7.77 9.20
N TYR A 549 14.64 -7.44 7.91
CA TYR A 549 13.63 -6.47 7.47
C TYR A 549 12.22 -6.81 7.99
N ARG A 550 11.86 -8.09 7.96
CA ARG A 550 10.57 -8.60 8.45
C ARG A 550 10.48 -8.65 9.97
N GLU A 551 11.55 -9.11 10.62
CA GLU A 551 11.56 -9.23 12.08
C GLU A 551 11.58 -7.85 12.76
N LEU A 552 12.36 -6.91 12.23
CA LEU A 552 12.45 -5.54 12.73
C LEU A 552 11.14 -4.79 12.51
N SER A 553 10.46 -4.96 11.37
CA SER A 553 9.15 -4.34 11.14
C SER A 553 8.07 -4.87 12.07
N PHE A 554 8.09 -6.17 12.37
CA PHE A 554 7.18 -6.75 13.35
C PHE A 554 7.38 -6.18 14.76
N ASN A 555 8.63 -5.95 15.15
CA ASN A 555 9.00 -5.48 16.49
C ASN A 555 9.07 -3.96 16.61
N ASP A 556 8.83 -3.22 15.53
CA ASP A 556 8.81 -1.76 15.59
C ASP A 556 7.84 -1.30 16.69
N ILE A 557 8.27 -0.33 17.48
CA ILE A 557 7.48 0.21 18.59
C ILE A 557 6.21 0.91 18.09
N HIS A 558 6.19 1.28 16.81
CA HIS A 558 5.04 1.89 16.13
C HIS A 558 4.25 0.89 15.28
N ALA A 559 4.61 -0.39 15.27
CA ALA A 559 3.91 -1.40 14.49
C ALA A 559 2.42 -1.47 14.87
N ASP A 560 1.56 -1.49 13.86
CA ASP A 560 0.12 -1.64 14.04
C ASP A 560 -0.32 -3.05 13.61
N PRO A 561 -0.57 -3.97 14.56
CA PRO A 561 -0.96 -5.34 14.20
C PRO A 561 -2.31 -5.41 13.48
N SER A 562 -3.12 -4.34 13.51
CA SER A 562 -4.39 -4.31 12.77
C SER A 562 -4.20 -4.23 11.24
N GLN A 563 -3.01 -3.82 10.77
CA GLN A 563 -2.64 -3.81 9.35
C GLN A 563 -2.67 -5.21 8.71
N GLU A 564 -2.56 -6.26 9.52
CA GLU A 564 -2.70 -7.64 9.04
C GLU A 564 -4.10 -7.91 8.44
N GLY A 565 -5.11 -7.17 8.88
CA GLY A 565 -6.51 -7.37 8.49
C GLY A 565 -7.15 -8.61 9.13
N GLU A 566 -8.44 -8.79 8.87
CA GLU A 566 -9.18 -9.95 9.38
C GLU A 566 -8.95 -11.18 8.47
N ALA A 567 -9.35 -12.35 8.95
CA ALA A 567 -9.21 -13.59 8.17
C ALA A 567 -9.90 -13.53 6.79
N GLN A 568 -11.00 -12.78 6.68
CA GLN A 568 -11.77 -12.58 5.44
C GLN A 568 -11.10 -11.65 4.43
N ASP A 569 -10.05 -10.92 4.84
CA ASP A 569 -9.33 -9.96 4.01
C ASP A 569 -8.05 -10.57 3.40
N ARG A 570 -7.65 -11.77 3.86
CA ARG A 570 -6.41 -12.45 3.46
C ARG A 570 -6.66 -13.47 2.35
N ASN A 571 -6.66 -14.75 2.70
CA ASN A 571 -6.86 -15.87 1.78
C ASN A 571 -8.35 -16.12 1.57
N VAL A 572 -8.87 -15.72 0.40
CA VAL A 572 -10.33 -15.67 0.18
C VAL A 572 -10.72 -15.91 -1.27
N GLU A 573 -11.79 -16.69 -1.48
CA GLU A 573 -12.56 -16.73 -2.72
C GLU A 573 -13.66 -15.67 -2.67
N LEU A 574 -13.63 -14.73 -3.62
CA LEU A 574 -14.59 -13.65 -3.73
C LEU A 574 -15.51 -13.91 -4.93
N LEU A 575 -16.75 -14.31 -4.67
CA LEU A 575 -17.70 -14.65 -5.73
C LEU A 575 -18.34 -13.40 -6.33
N LEU A 576 -18.75 -13.49 -7.60
CA LEU A 576 -19.52 -12.49 -8.33
C LEU A 576 -20.53 -13.16 -9.25
N THR A 577 -21.64 -12.49 -9.54
CA THR A 577 -22.54 -12.90 -10.62
C THR A 577 -21.86 -12.63 -11.96
N ALA A 578 -21.78 -13.62 -12.85
CA ALA A 578 -21.24 -13.41 -14.18
C ALA A 578 -22.18 -12.50 -15.00
N PRO A 579 -21.65 -11.47 -15.68
CA PRO A 579 -22.50 -10.52 -16.40
C PRO A 579 -23.28 -11.19 -17.55
N GLY A 580 -24.56 -10.82 -17.70
CA GLY A 580 -25.37 -11.18 -18.86
C GLY A 580 -25.93 -12.61 -18.90
N ARG A 581 -25.97 -13.35 -17.78
CA ARG A 581 -26.58 -14.69 -17.70
C ARG A 581 -27.81 -14.77 -16.81
#